data_AF-A0A229W196-F1
#
_entry.id   AF-A0A229W196-F1
#
_cell.length_a   1.000
_cell.length_b   1.000
_cell.length_c   1.000
_cell.angle_alpha   90.00
_cell.angle_beta   90.00
_cell.angle_gamma   90.00
#
_symmetry.space_group_name_H-M   'P 1'
#
loop_
_entity.id
_entity.type
_entity.pdbx_description
1 polymer ?
#
loop_
_entity_poly.entity_id
_entity_poly.type
_entity_poly.pdbx_seq_one_letter_code
_entity_poly.pdbx_strand_id
1 'polypeptide(L)' 'MSQLKVSAQASQHGNCVILKTDLTHTRGSRARELTSWRITPEQAEALADQLDQALDECERRRKENQ' A
#
# COMPACT_ATOMS: atom_id res chain seq x y z
N MET A 1 -2.45 -3.95 20.16
CA MET A 1 -3.16 -3.99 18.87
C MET A 1 -2.73 -2.80 18.03
N SER A 2 -2.51 -3.02 16.73
CA SER A 2 -2.23 -1.96 15.78
C SER A 2 -3.43 -1.85 14.82
N GLN A 3 -3.88 -0.65 14.54
CA GLN A 3 -4.97 -0.37 13.60
C GLN A 3 -4.41 0.44 12.44
N LEU A 4 -4.52 -0.08 11.22
CA LEU A 4 -4.20 0.66 9.99
C LEU A 4 -5.50 1.13 9.35
N LYS A 5 -5.64 2.44 9.15
CA LYS A 5 -6.68 3.03 8.30
C LYS A 5 -6.04 3.57 7.04
N VAL A 6 -6.60 3.20 5.89
CA VAL A 6 -6.14 3.65 4.58
C VAL A 6 -7.28 4.43 3.93
N SER A 7 -6.96 5.60 3.38
CA SER A 7 -7.91 6.40 2.59
C SER A 7 -7.22 6.88 1.32
N ALA A 8 -7.96 6.88 0.21
CA ALA A 8 -7.49 7.33 -1.08
C ALA A 8 -8.34 8.52 -1.53
N GLN A 9 -7.70 9.52 -2.13
CA GLN A 9 -8.40 10.66 -2.72
C GLN A 9 -7.73 11.04 -4.03
N ALA A 10 -8.51 11.29 -5.08
CA ALA A 10 -8.00 11.92 -6.29
C ALA A 10 -7.42 13.31 -5.95
N SER A 11 -6.25 13.64 -6.50
CA SER A 11 -5.69 14.97 -6.34
C SER A 11 -6.52 16.00 -7.09
N GLN A 12 -6.72 17.17 -6.48
CA GLN A 12 -7.36 18.32 -7.15
C GLN A 12 -6.40 19.02 -8.13
N HIS A 13 -5.09 18.76 -8.02
CA HIS A 13 -4.06 19.37 -8.84
C HIS A 13 -3.04 18.31 -9.27
N GLY A 14 -3.21 17.82 -10.50
CA GLY A 14 -2.38 16.79 -11.13
C GLY A 14 -3.07 15.43 -11.25
N ASN A 15 -2.71 14.67 -12.28
CA ASN A 15 -3.24 13.34 -12.53
C ASN A 15 -2.58 12.33 -11.59
N CYS A 16 -3.04 12.26 -10.33
CA CYS A 16 -2.52 11.33 -9.33
C CYS A 16 -3.52 11.11 -8.19
N VAL A 17 -3.39 9.98 -7.49
CA VAL A 17 -4.11 9.64 -6.26
C VAL A 17 -3.24 9.93 -5.06
N ILE A 18 -3.80 10.53 -4.02
CA ILE A 18 -3.16 10.71 -2.73
C ILE A 18 -3.66 9.59 -1.80
N LEU A 19 -2.74 8.72 -1.37
CA LEU A 19 -3.01 7.67 -0.41
C LEU A 19 -2.57 8.14 0.98
N LYS A 20 -3.50 8.21 1.93
CA LYS A 20 -3.22 8.55 3.33
C LYS A 20 -3.37 7.31 4.19
N THR A 21 -2.32 6.96 4.92
CA THR A 21 -2.30 5.87 5.89
C THR A 21 -2.20 6.43 7.30
N ASP A 22 -3.06 5.96 8.18
CA ASP A 22 -3.09 6.27 9.61
C ASP A 22 -2.89 4.97 10.38
N LEU A 23 -1.66 4.75 10.85
CA LEU A 23 -1.28 3.58 11.61
C LEU A 23 -1.25 3.94 13.09
N THR A 24 -2.21 3.42 13.85
CA THR A 24 -2.31 3.63 15.30
C THR A 24 -1.79 2.41 16.05
N HIS A 25 -0.83 2.61 16.94
CA HIS A 25 -0.27 1.59 17.83
C HIS A 25 -0.75 1.81 19.27
N THR A 26 -1.15 0.75 19.96
CA THR A 26 -1.63 0.83 21.36
C THR A 26 -0.60 1.29 22.39
N ARG A 27 0.72 1.27 22.11
CA ARG A 27 1.79 1.66 23.05
C ARG A 27 3.01 2.21 22.32
N GLY A 28 3.70 3.18 22.93
CA GLY A 28 4.97 3.77 22.47
C GLY A 28 4.86 5.24 22.04
N SER A 29 6.00 5.94 21.93
CA SER A 29 6.06 7.35 21.50
C SER A 29 5.66 7.59 20.04
N ARG A 30 5.47 6.51 19.27
CA ARG A 30 4.89 6.50 17.92
C ARG A 30 3.51 5.85 17.92
N ALA A 31 2.67 6.20 18.87
CA ALA A 31 1.32 5.66 19.00
C ALA A 31 0.44 5.94 17.76
N ARG A 32 0.84 6.87 16.88
CA ARG A 32 0.17 7.16 15.62
C ARG A 32 1.17 7.62 14.56
N GLU A 33 1.15 6.99 13.40
CA GLU A 33 1.95 7.36 12.23
C GLU A 33 1.01 7.73 11.08
N LEU A 34 1.12 8.96 10.61
CA LEU A 34 0.35 9.49 9.49
C LEU A 34 1.30 9.66 8.30
N THR A 35 1.07 8.91 7.24
CA THR A 35 1.88 8.96 6.03
C THR A 35 0.99 9.27 4.84
N SER A 36 1.48 10.13 3.94
CA SER A 36 0.76 10.52 2.73
C SER A 36 1.64 10.25 1.52
N TRP A 37 1.14 9.42 0.63
CA TRP A 37 1.81 9.01 -0.59
C TRP A 37 1.10 9.64 -1.79
N ARG A 38 1.88 9.98 -2.82
CA ARG A 38 1.34 10.38 -4.11
C ARG A 38 1.59 9.23 -5.07
N ILE A 39 0.53 8.77 -5.71
CA ILE A 39 0.55 7.66 -6.65
C ILE A 39 0.13 8.24 -8.00
N THR A 40 1.09 8.40 -8.91
CA THR A 40 0.78 8.72 -10.32
C THR A 40 0.23 7.49 -11.03
N PRO A 41 -0.48 7.64 -12.17
CA PRO A 41 -0.94 6.52 -12.99
C PRO A 41 0.19 5.53 -13.32
N GLU A 42 1.35 6.03 -13.72
CA GLU A 42 2.54 5.23 -14.02
C GLU A 42 3.01 4.42 -12.80
N GLN A 43 2.98 5.02 -11.61
CA GLN A 43 3.32 4.33 -10.37
C GLN A 43 2.25 3.32 -9.95
N ALA A 44 0.97 3.59 -10.24
CA ALA A 44 -0.12 2.66 -9.97
C ALA A 44 -0.03 1.42 -10.88
N GLU A 45 0.27 1.61 -12.16
CA GLU A 45 0.49 0.52 -13.13
C GLU A 45 1.69 -0.32 -12.71
N ALA A 46 2.83 0.32 -12.43
CA ALA A 46 4.03 -0.40 -11.96
C ALA A 46 3.78 -1.18 -10.65
N LEU A 47 2.97 -0.63 -9.74
CA LEU A 47 2.62 -1.32 -8.49
C LEU A 47 1.69 -2.52 -8.75
N ALA A 48 0.75 -2.40 -9.69
CA ALA A 48 -0.11 -3.51 -10.09
C ALA A 48 0.72 -4.66 -10.69
N ASP A 49 1.64 -4.35 -11.61
CA ASP A 49 2.54 -5.35 -12.21
C ASP A 49 3.40 -6.05 -11.16
N GLN A 50 3.91 -5.31 -10.17
CA GLN A 50 4.68 -5.89 -9.06
C GLN A 50 3.84 -6.81 -8.17
N LEU A 51 2.58 -6.46 -7.93
CA LEU A 51 1.66 -7.29 -7.15
C LEU A 51 1.34 -8.59 -7.88
N ASP A 52 1.07 -8.53 -9.18
CA ASP A 52 0.80 -9.71 -10.00
C ASP A 52 2.03 -10.65 -10.02
N GLN A 53 3.24 -10.10 -10.22
CA GLN A 53 4.47 -10.89 -10.14
C GLN A 53 4.67 -11.55 -8.78
N ALA A 54 4.39 -10.83 -7.68
CA ALA A 54 4.51 -11.38 -6.33
C ALA A 54 3.50 -12.50 -6.07
N LEU A 55 2.28 -12.38 -6.58
CA LEU A 55 1.25 -13.41 -6.49
C LEU A 55 1.64 -14.66 -7.28
N ASP A 56 2.08 -14.49 -8.52
CA ASP A 56 2.57 -15.60 -9.37
C ASP A 56 3.74 -16.34 -8.71
N GLU A 57 4.68 -15.60 -8.13
CA GLU A 57 5.81 -16.20 -7.42
C GLU A 57 5.35 -16.98 -6.18
N CYS A 58 4.39 -16.42 -5.42
CA CYS A 58 3.79 -17.12 -4.28
C CYS A 58 3.08 -18.42 -4.70
N GLU A 59 2.32 -18.40 -5.81
CA GLU A 59 1.67 -19.59 -6.33
C GLU A 59 2.67 -20.64 -6.80
N ARG A 60 3.73 -20.23 -7.52
CA ARG A 60 4.80 -21.12 -7.95
C ARG A 60 5.46 -21.81 -6.76
N ARG A 61 5.84 -21.05 -5.72
CA ARG A 61 6.42 -21.60 -4.48
C ARG A 61 5.48 -22.56 -3.74
N ARG A 62 4.16 -22.37 -3.84
CA ARG A 62 3.17 -23.32 -3.27
C ARG A 62 3.11 -24.62 -4.06
N LYS A 63 3.18 -24.55 -5.40
CA LYS A 63 3.19 -25.72 -6.28
C LYS A 63 4.50 -26.54 -6.15
N GLU A 64 5.62 -25.88 -5.89
CA GLU A 64 6.94 -26.52 -5.71
C GLU A 64 7.12 -27.17 -4.33
N ASN A 65 6.34 -26.76 -3.33
CA ASN A 65 6.37 -27.31 -1.96
C ASN A 65 5.30 -28.39 -1.71
N GLN A 66 4.59 -28.84 -2.76
CA GLN A 66 3.68 -30.00 -2.75
C GLN A 66 4.34 -31.19 -3.45
#